data_AF-A0A7K4DIT8-F1
#
_entry.id   AF-A0A7K4DIT8-F1
#
_cell.length_a   1.000
_cell.length_b   1.000
_cell.length_c   1.000
_cell.angle_alpha   90.00
_cell.angle_beta   90.00
_cell.angle_gamma   90.00
#
_symmetry.space_group_name_H-M   'P 1'
#
loop_
_entity.id
_entity.type
_entity.pdbx_description
1 polymer ?
#
loop_
_entity_poly.entity_id
_entity_poly.type
_entity_poly.pdbx_seq_one_letter_code
_entity_poly.pdbx_strand_id
1 'polypeptide(L)'
;LGEVVATNLTNYICPLIRYRTMDLAMAATGPCTCGRHYPLLERVEGRLQDFIVTGKGELLSGITMNIDTDAFDNVKQFQFYQERVGEVILNIVKKPTFDDSDVEYLYQEVSRSCGDDVVVILRYVDNIPLTARGKYRYFIQSLPVHFVDRDKTRAENMSSDISI
;
A
#
# COMPACT_ATOMS: atom_id res chain seq x y z
N LEU A 1 -2.60 -13.11 -6.99
CA LEU A 1 -3.02 -11.85 -6.30
C LEU A 1 -3.98 -11.09 -7.23
N GLY A 2 -5.06 -10.49 -6.73
CA GLY A 2 -6.01 -9.79 -7.62
C GLY A 2 -6.78 -8.65 -6.98
N GLU A 3 -7.46 -7.85 -7.81
CA GLU A 3 -8.37 -6.80 -7.37
C GLU A 3 -9.74 -7.39 -6.99
N VAL A 4 -10.28 -6.96 -5.85
CA VAL A 4 -11.64 -7.30 -5.43
C VAL A 4 -12.64 -6.50 -6.26
N VAL A 5 -13.51 -7.22 -6.98
CA VAL A 5 -14.61 -6.64 -7.76
C VAL A 5 -15.92 -7.13 -7.18
N ALA A 6 -16.78 -6.22 -6.75
CA ALA A 6 -18.02 -6.55 -6.06
C ALA A 6 -19.26 -6.26 -6.92
N THR A 7 -20.28 -7.11 -6.80
CA THR A 7 -21.62 -6.83 -7.30
C THR A 7 -22.60 -6.93 -6.14
N ASN A 8 -23.39 -5.88 -5.94
CA ASN A 8 -24.41 -5.86 -4.94
C ASN A 8 -25.65 -6.65 -5.43
N LEU A 9 -26.15 -7.57 -4.60
CA LEU A 9 -27.29 -8.44 -4.94
C LEU A 9 -28.56 -8.15 -4.11
N THR A 10 -28.53 -7.16 -3.20
CA THR A 10 -29.60 -6.95 -2.20
C THR A 10 -30.04 -5.50 -2.03
N ASN A 11 -29.28 -4.52 -2.53
CA ASN A 11 -29.60 -3.10 -2.55
C ASN A 11 -30.22 -2.74 -3.90
N TYR A 12 -31.55 -2.62 -3.91
CA TYR A 12 -32.34 -2.30 -5.09
C TYR A 12 -32.41 -0.80 -5.42
N ILE A 13 -32.02 0.08 -4.49
CA ILE A 13 -32.08 1.54 -4.70
C ILE A 13 -30.84 2.02 -5.46
N CYS A 14 -29.67 1.51 -5.08
CA CYS A 14 -28.39 1.87 -5.70
C CYS A 14 -27.54 0.60 -5.90
N PRO A 15 -27.82 -0.21 -6.93
CA PRO A 15 -27.06 -1.42 -7.20
C PRO A 15 -25.67 -1.08 -7.76
N LEU A 16 -24.63 -1.58 -7.11
CA LEU A 16 -23.26 -1.52 -7.62
C LEU A 16 -22.99 -2.78 -8.44
N ILE A 17 -22.71 -2.64 -9.74
CA ILE A 17 -22.47 -3.77 -10.65
C ILE A 17 -21.01 -3.76 -11.08
N ARG A 18 -20.29 -4.87 -10.85
CA ARG A 18 -18.86 -5.03 -11.14
C ARG A 18 -18.02 -3.83 -10.66
N TYR A 19 -18.33 -3.35 -9.45
CA TYR A 19 -17.65 -2.23 -8.85
C TYR A 19 -16.24 -2.62 -8.45
N ARG A 20 -15.27 -1.96 -9.06
CA ARG A 20 -13.84 -2.08 -8.81
C ARG A 20 -13.49 -1.37 -7.51
N THR A 21 -13.20 -2.12 -6.45
CA THR A 21 -12.98 -1.52 -5.12
C THR A 21 -11.60 -0.88 -4.99
N MET A 22 -10.69 -1.20 -5.92
CA MET A 22 -9.26 -0.92 -5.86
C MET A 22 -8.54 -1.58 -4.68
N ASP A 23 -9.18 -2.53 -4.00
CA ASP A 23 -8.54 -3.32 -2.94
C ASP A 23 -7.91 -4.57 -3.55
N LEU A 24 -6.68 -4.87 -3.16
CA LEU A 24 -5.95 -6.06 -3.56
C LEU A 24 -6.03 -7.15 -2.49
N ALA A 25 -6.34 -8.38 -2.90
CA ALA A 25 -6.43 -9.52 -2.02
C ALA A 25 -5.98 -10.82 -2.70
N MET A 26 -5.58 -11.78 -1.86
CA MET A 26 -5.24 -13.14 -2.26
C MET A 26 -6.38 -14.07 -1.88
N ALA A 27 -6.89 -14.84 -2.84
CA ALA A 27 -7.88 -15.87 -2.58
C ALA A 27 -7.22 -17.06 -1.88
N ALA A 28 -7.83 -17.56 -0.81
CA ALA A 28 -7.34 -18.75 -0.13
C ALA A 28 -7.73 -20.02 -0.89
N THR A 29 -6.90 -21.05 -0.76
CA THR A 29 -7.22 -22.39 -1.24
C THR A 29 -7.89 -23.22 -0.15
N GLY A 30 -9.01 -23.87 -0.48
CA GLY A 30 -9.66 -24.85 0.39
C GLY A 30 -10.89 -24.31 1.16
N PRO A 31 -11.59 -25.20 1.88
CA PRO A 31 -12.83 -24.87 2.56
C PRO A 31 -12.59 -24.18 3.91
N CYS A 32 -13.59 -23.44 4.38
CA CYS A 32 -13.56 -22.86 5.70
C CYS A 32 -13.78 -23.93 6.78
N THR A 33 -13.00 -23.88 7.85
CA THR A 33 -13.14 -24.79 9.01
C THR A 33 -14.48 -24.66 9.73
N CYS A 34 -15.23 -23.56 9.54
CA CYS A 34 -16.56 -23.39 10.10
C CYS A 34 -17.68 -24.13 9.34
N GLY A 35 -17.36 -24.79 8.22
CA GLY A 35 -18.34 -25.54 7.41
C GLY A 35 -19.15 -24.70 6.41
N ARG A 36 -18.92 -23.39 6.32
CA ARG A 36 -19.51 -22.55 5.27
C ARG A 36 -18.76 -22.70 3.95
N HIS A 37 -19.50 -22.76 2.84
CA HIS A 37 -18.98 -22.95 1.48
C HIS A 37 -18.75 -21.65 0.71
N TYR A 38 -18.39 -20.55 1.39
CA TYR A 38 -18.06 -19.29 0.72
C TYR A 38 -16.59 -19.28 0.28
N PRO A 39 -16.25 -18.58 -0.82
CA PRO A 39 -14.87 -18.26 -1.15
C PRO A 39 -14.20 -17.53 0.01
N LEU A 40 -12.91 -17.81 0.22
CA LEU A 40 -12.12 -17.25 1.30
C LEU A 40 -11.03 -16.33 0.75
N LEU A 41 -10.69 -15.32 1.53
CA LEU A 41 -9.50 -14.51 1.31
C LEU A 41 -8.43 -14.98 2.29
N GLU A 42 -7.24 -15.25 1.78
CA GLU A 42 -6.06 -15.59 2.59
C GLU A 42 -5.50 -14.34 3.25
N ARG A 43 -5.39 -13.26 2.48
CA ARG A 43 -4.91 -11.95 2.95
C ARG A 43 -5.42 -10.81 2.07
N VAL A 44 -5.51 -9.64 2.67
CA VAL A 44 -5.81 -8.37 2.01
C VAL A 44 -4.53 -7.53 2.04
N GLU A 45 -4.02 -7.17 0.87
CA GLU A 45 -2.73 -6.46 0.72
C GLU A 45 -2.90 -4.93 0.84
N GLY A 46 -4.14 -4.43 0.79
CA GLY A 46 -4.47 -3.02 0.88
C GLY A 46 -5.03 -2.47 -0.42
N ARG A 47 -4.82 -1.17 -0.64
CA ARG A 47 -5.43 -0.43 -1.75
C ARG A 47 -4.41 -0.07 -2.81
N LEU A 48 -4.77 -0.25 -4.08
CA LEU A 48 -3.85 -0.10 -5.22
C LEU A 48 -3.11 1.25 -5.22
N GLN A 49 -3.79 2.33 -4.83
CA GLN A 49 -3.21 3.67 -4.76
C GLN A 49 -2.31 3.94 -3.54
N ASP A 50 -2.26 3.01 -2.58
CA ASP A 50 -1.53 3.16 -1.31
C ASP A 50 -0.27 2.26 -1.29
N PHE A 51 0.28 1.90 -2.45
CA PHE A 51 1.53 1.13 -2.56
C PHE A 51 2.71 2.02 -2.95
N ILE A 52 3.90 1.73 -2.40
CA ILE A 52 5.19 2.22 -2.88
C ILE A 52 5.74 1.22 -3.90
N VAL A 53 6.18 1.72 -5.06
CA VAL A 53 6.91 0.95 -6.06
C VAL A 53 8.40 1.01 -5.74
N THR A 54 9.01 -0.14 -5.40
CA THR A 54 10.43 -0.22 -5.04
C THR A 54 11.35 -0.12 -6.26
N GLY A 55 12.66 0.05 -6.07
CA GLY A 55 13.65 0.10 -7.15
C GLY A 55 13.63 -1.13 -8.07
N LYS A 56 13.30 -2.30 -7.50
CA LYS A 56 13.10 -3.59 -8.20
C LYS A 56 11.72 -3.73 -8.85
N GLY A 57 10.84 -2.76 -8.69
CA GLY A 57 9.47 -2.80 -9.21
C GLY A 57 8.51 -3.64 -8.36
N GLU A 58 8.87 -3.98 -7.12
CA GLU A 58 7.97 -4.64 -6.19
C GLU A 58 6.97 -3.63 -5.59
N LEU A 59 5.84 -4.12 -5.09
CA LEU A 59 4.82 -3.29 -4.46
C LEU A 59 4.88 -3.48 -2.95
N LEU A 60 5.21 -2.41 -2.23
CA LEU A 60 5.20 -2.36 -0.78
C LEU A 60 3.92 -1.66 -0.32
N SER A 61 3.11 -2.35 0.49
CA SER A 61 1.85 -1.81 0.99
C SER A 61 2.10 -0.65 1.95
N GLY A 62 1.34 0.43 1.80
CA GLY A 62 1.35 1.57 2.73
C GLY A 62 0.94 1.18 4.15
N ILE A 63 0.24 0.04 4.32
CA ILE A 63 -0.06 -0.54 5.65
C ILE A 63 1.24 -0.92 6.40
N THR A 64 2.29 -1.31 5.67
CA THR A 64 3.59 -1.68 6.24
C THR A 64 4.37 -0.48 6.81
N MET A 65 3.95 0.75 6.53
CA MET A 65 4.64 1.96 7.00
C MET A 65 4.50 2.22 8.51
N ASN A 66 3.73 1.40 9.26
CA ASN A 66 3.58 1.47 10.71
C ASN A 66 3.39 2.90 11.26
N ILE A 67 2.56 3.70 10.60
CA ILE A 67 2.38 5.13 10.90
C ILE A 67 1.80 5.45 12.29
N ASP A 68 1.38 4.42 13.03
CA ASP A 68 0.83 4.54 14.39
C ASP A 68 1.90 4.40 15.50
N THR A 69 3.19 4.36 15.12
CA THR A 69 4.33 4.37 16.07
C THR A 69 4.58 5.75 16.67
N ASP A 70 5.27 5.79 17.80
CA ASP A 70 5.75 7.02 18.47
C ASP A 70 6.71 7.87 17.60
N ALA A 71 7.31 7.30 16.55
CA ALA A 71 8.10 8.04 15.56
C ALA A 71 7.34 9.22 14.90
N PHE A 72 6.00 9.19 14.92
CA PHE A 72 5.15 10.24 14.37
C PHE A 72 4.57 11.18 15.44
N ASP A 73 4.91 11.02 16.73
CA ASP A 73 4.30 11.79 17.82
C ASP A 73 4.55 13.30 17.71
N ASN A 74 5.72 13.71 17.22
CA ASN A 74 6.04 15.13 16.99
C ASN A 74 5.70 15.60 15.56
N VAL A 75 5.09 14.75 14.74
CA VAL A 75 4.63 15.09 13.40
C VAL A 75 3.16 15.53 13.45
N LYS A 76 2.87 16.74 12.95
CA LYS A 76 1.50 17.29 12.92
C LYS A 76 0.69 16.70 11.78
N GLN A 77 1.29 16.59 10.60
CA GLN A 77 0.71 15.98 9.41
C GLN A 77 1.83 15.34 8.60
N PHE A 78 1.52 14.24 7.92
CA PHE A 78 2.44 13.62 6.97
C PHE A 78 1.73 13.13 5.72
N GLN A 79 2.47 13.01 4.63
CA GLN A 79 1.98 12.42 3.39
C GLN A 79 3.11 11.75 2.64
N PHE A 80 2.91 10.49 2.30
CA PHE A 80 3.75 9.78 1.34
C PHE A 80 3.39 10.24 -0.07
N TYR A 81 4.40 10.62 -0.82
CA TYR A 81 4.30 11.02 -2.22
C TYR A 81 5.33 10.25 -3.03
N GLN A 82 4.89 9.60 -4.09
CA GLN A 82 5.79 8.93 -5.02
C GLN A 82 5.53 9.40 -6.45
N GLU A 83 6.61 9.80 -7.11
CA GLU A 83 6.63 10.14 -8.54
C GLU A 83 7.69 9.36 -9.33
N ARG A 84 8.59 8.65 -8.63
CA ARG A 84 9.72 7.90 -9.20
C ARG A 84 9.83 6.54 -8.54
N VAL A 85 10.14 5.53 -9.34
CA VAL A 85 10.37 4.15 -8.88
C VAL A 85 11.57 4.12 -7.93
N GLY A 86 11.44 3.44 -6.79
CA GLY A 86 12.53 3.33 -5.81
C GLY A 86 12.78 4.60 -4.99
N GLU A 87 11.92 5.61 -5.07
CA GLU A 87 12.00 6.83 -4.27
C GLU A 87 10.63 7.12 -3.65
N VAL A 88 10.61 7.47 -2.37
CA VAL A 88 9.40 7.95 -1.71
C VAL A 88 9.71 9.22 -0.93
N ILE A 89 8.87 10.23 -1.13
CA ILE A 89 8.95 11.49 -0.40
C ILE A 89 7.95 11.43 0.75
N LEU A 90 8.43 11.61 1.98
CA LEU A 90 7.59 11.84 3.14
C LEU A 90 7.49 13.35 3.40
N ASN A 91 6.39 13.95 2.96
CA ASN A 91 6.06 15.32 3.30
C ASN A 91 5.67 15.40 4.78
N ILE A 92 6.23 16.34 5.54
CA ILE A 92 6.07 16.46 6.99
C ILE A 92 5.73 17.90 7.36
N VAL A 93 4.65 18.07 8.12
CA VAL A 93 4.37 19.30 8.87
C VAL A 93 4.78 19.04 10.31
N LYS A 94 5.75 19.81 10.80
CA LYS A 94 6.32 19.65 12.14
C LYS A 94 5.41 20.21 13.23
N LYS A 95 5.36 19.57 14.41
CA LYS A 95 4.90 20.24 15.64
C LYS A 95 6.01 21.15 16.17
N PRO A 96 5.70 22.11 17.07
CA PRO A 96 6.73 22.92 17.72
C PRO A 96 7.75 22.13 18.53
N THR A 97 7.39 20.91 18.95
CA THR A 97 8.23 19.99 19.72
C THR A 97 9.13 19.11 18.86
N PHE A 98 9.05 19.23 17.52
CA PHE A 98 9.83 18.39 16.61
C PHE A 98 11.30 18.84 16.57
N ASP A 99 12.21 17.94 16.90
CA ASP A 99 13.65 18.17 16.95
C ASP A 99 14.47 17.20 16.07
N ASP A 100 15.80 17.29 16.15
CA ASP A 100 16.70 16.49 15.31
C ASP A 100 16.65 14.98 15.66
N SER A 101 16.28 14.62 16.89
CA SER A 101 16.12 13.21 17.28
C SER A 101 14.89 12.59 16.63
N ASP A 102 13.82 13.37 16.44
CA ASP A 102 12.65 12.95 15.69
C ASP A 102 12.98 12.71 14.21
N VAL A 103 13.89 13.50 13.63
CA VAL A 103 14.33 13.32 12.22
C VAL A 103 14.94 11.94 12.04
N GLU A 104 15.92 11.61 12.87
CA GLU A 104 16.64 10.35 12.78
C GLU A 104 15.70 9.18 13.06
N TYR A 105 14.87 9.27 14.10
CA TYR A 105 13.96 8.18 14.45
C TYR A 105 12.90 7.93 13.36
N LEU A 106 12.29 9.00 12.84
CA LEU A 106 11.32 8.91 11.75
C LEU A 106 11.96 8.35 10.47
N TYR A 107 13.17 8.81 10.13
CA TYR A 107 13.89 8.29 8.97
C TYR A 107 14.17 6.80 9.12
N GLN A 108 14.62 6.35 10.29
CA GLN A 108 14.92 4.95 10.56
C GLN A 108 13.66 4.07 10.47
N GLU A 109 12.55 4.47 11.09
CA GLU A 109 11.32 3.67 11.09
C GLU A 109 10.76 3.51 9.67
N VAL A 110 10.69 4.61 8.90
CA VAL A 110 10.19 4.57 7.53
C VAL A 110 11.13 3.80 6.61
N SER A 111 12.44 4.02 6.74
CA SER A 111 13.44 3.30 5.94
C SER A 111 13.43 1.80 6.24
N ARG A 112 13.23 1.41 7.51
CA ARG A 112 13.09 0.01 7.91
C ARG A 112 11.91 -0.65 7.22
N SER A 113 10.76 0.02 7.15
CA SER A 113 9.59 -0.50 6.43
C SER A 113 9.82 -0.57 4.92
N CYS A 114 10.56 0.39 4.37
CA CYS A 114 10.87 0.49 2.94
C CYS A 114 11.95 -0.51 2.45
N GLY A 115 12.84 -0.95 3.34
CA GLY A 115 14.00 -1.78 3.01
C GLY A 115 15.08 -1.04 2.22
N ASP A 116 16.09 -1.76 1.76
CA ASP A 116 17.29 -1.17 1.14
C ASP A 116 17.09 -0.71 -0.31
N ASP A 117 15.91 -0.94 -0.88
CA ASP A 117 15.60 -0.75 -2.30
C ASP A 117 14.75 0.49 -2.58
N VAL A 118 14.54 1.32 -1.57
CA VAL A 118 13.76 2.55 -1.66
C VAL A 118 14.49 3.67 -0.93
N VAL A 119 14.74 4.76 -1.63
CA VAL A 119 15.28 5.99 -1.06
C VAL A 119 14.13 6.78 -0.42
N VAL A 120 14.23 7.01 0.89
CA VAL A 120 13.27 7.82 1.64
C VAL A 120 13.77 9.26 1.69
N ILE A 121 12.95 10.22 1.27
CA ILE A 121 13.26 11.65 1.29
C ILE A 121 12.30 12.36 2.23
N LEU A 122 12.83 12.94 3.32
CA LEU A 122 12.03 13.77 4.21
C LEU A 122 11.91 15.19 3.62
N ARG A 123 10.68 15.67 3.45
CA ARG A 123 10.40 17.03 2.96
C ARG A 123 9.53 17.78 3.95
N TYR A 124 10.05 18.88 4.50
CA TYR A 124 9.26 19.72 5.39
C TYR A 124 8.40 20.72 4.61
N VAL A 125 7.12 20.80 4.98
CA VAL A 125 6.13 21.69 4.36
C VAL A 125 5.29 22.39 5.43
N ASP A 126 4.72 23.55 5.09
CA ASP A 126 3.92 24.33 6.04
C ASP A 126 2.52 23.73 6.26
N ASN A 127 1.96 23.12 5.22
CA ASN A 127 0.67 22.43 5.27
C ASN A 127 0.58 21.30 4.24
N ILE A 128 -0.34 20.37 4.49
CA ILE A 128 -0.77 19.37 3.51
C ILE A 128 -2.28 19.56 3.28
N PRO A 129 -2.70 20.00 2.09
CA PRO A 129 -4.09 20.37 1.84
C PRO A 129 -5.00 19.15 1.74
N LEU A 130 -6.25 19.35 2.15
CA LEU A 130 -7.31 18.39 1.90
C LEU A 130 -7.68 18.39 0.40
N THR A 131 -8.23 17.27 -0.07
CA THR A 131 -8.87 17.22 -1.40
C THR A 131 -10.02 18.22 -1.48
N ALA A 132 -10.48 18.54 -2.69
CA ALA A 132 -11.65 19.40 -2.92
C ALA A 132 -12.93 18.93 -2.19
N ARG A 133 -12.99 17.64 -1.81
CA ARG A 133 -14.09 17.04 -1.03
C ARG A 133 -13.80 16.92 0.47
N GLY A 134 -12.74 17.58 0.97
CA GLY A 134 -12.37 17.63 2.39
C GLY A 134 -11.66 16.38 2.93
N LYS A 135 -11.27 15.41 2.08
CA LYS A 135 -10.54 14.22 2.54
C LYS A 135 -9.04 14.46 2.61
N TYR A 136 -8.40 13.98 3.67
CA TYR A 136 -6.95 13.89 3.77
C TYR A 136 -6.42 12.68 3.00
N ARG A 137 -5.32 12.84 2.26
CA ARG A 137 -4.65 11.73 1.54
C ARG A 137 -3.29 11.48 2.16
N TYR A 138 -3.19 10.35 2.87
CA TYR A 138 -1.93 9.89 3.45
C TYR A 138 -0.94 9.43 2.38
N PHE A 139 -1.44 8.94 1.25
CA PHE A 139 -0.64 8.47 0.14
C PHE A 139 -1.08 9.11 -1.18
N ILE A 140 -0.12 9.60 -1.95
CA ILE A 140 -0.31 10.07 -3.32
C ILE A 140 0.69 9.33 -4.21
N GLN A 141 0.16 8.38 -4.97
CA GLN A 141 0.89 7.63 -5.97
C GLN A 141 0.70 8.27 -7.35
N SER A 142 1.79 8.73 -7.96
CA SER A 142 1.77 9.33 -9.32
C SER A 142 2.21 8.35 -10.40
N LEU A 143 2.78 7.20 -10.03
CA LEU A 143 3.16 6.13 -10.95
C LEU A 143 1.96 5.25 -11.32
N PRO A 144 1.94 4.68 -12.54
CA PRO A 144 1.00 3.62 -12.86
C PRO A 144 1.38 2.34 -12.08
N VAL A 145 0.54 1.94 -11.14
CA VAL A 145 0.74 0.71 -10.36
C VAL A 145 0.14 -0.47 -11.11
N HIS A 146 0.99 -1.40 -11.54
CA HIS A 146 0.59 -2.66 -12.14
C HIS A 146 0.86 -3.80 -11.17
N PHE A 147 -0.16 -4.57 -10.81
CA PHE A 147 0.02 -5.81 -10.05
C PHE A 147 0.22 -6.95 -11.05
N VAL A 148 1.41 -7.57 -11.04
CA VAL A 148 1.69 -8.78 -11.83
C VAL A 148 1.26 -9.98 -11.01
N ASP A 149 0.56 -10.92 -11.64
CA ASP A 149 0.17 -12.17 -10.99
C ASP A 149 1.41 -13.04 -10.75
N ARG A 150 1.94 -13.00 -9.52
CA ARG A 150 3.18 -13.69 -9.11
C ARG A 150 3.13 -15.22 -9.29
N ASP A 151 1.94 -15.80 -9.52
CA ASP A 151 1.80 -17.24 -9.75
C ASP A 151 2.19 -17.69 -11.17
N LYS A 152 2.21 -16.80 -12.18
CA LYS A 152 2.69 -17.18 -13.52
C LYS A 152 4.20 -17.35 -13.60
N THR A 153 4.97 -16.56 -12.85
CA THR A 153 6.44 -16.59 -12.90
C THR A 153 7.03 -17.85 -12.25
N ARG A 154 6.36 -18.47 -11.27
CA ARG A 154 6.78 -19.78 -10.72
C ARG A 154 6.40 -20.97 -11.60
N ALA A 155 5.32 -20.87 -12.37
CA ALA A 155 4.92 -21.94 -13.30
C ALA A 155 5.83 -21.99 -14.54
N GLU A 156 6.28 -20.84 -15.05
CA GLU A 156 7.17 -20.77 -16.21
C GLU A 156 8.59 -21.30 -15.88
N ASN A 157 9.12 -20.96 -14.69
CA ASN A 157 10.44 -21.43 -14.23
C ASN A 157 10.48 -22.90 -13.78
N MET A 158 9.33 -23.59 -13.68
CA MET A 158 9.26 -25.01 -13.34
C MET A 158 9.04 -25.90 -14.57
N SER A 159 8.72 -25.31 -15.72
CA SER A 159 8.59 -26.02 -17.00
C SER A 159 9.91 -26.24 -17.73
N SER A 160 10.97 -25.51 -17.36
CA SER A 160 12.31 -25.64 -17.93
C SER A 160 13.18 -26.73 -17.29
N ASP A 161 12.77 -27.27 -16.14
CA ASP A 161 13.55 -28.27 -15.37
C ASP A 161 13.06 -29.72 -15.53
N ILE A 162 12.11 -29.97 -16.45
CA ILE A 162 11.71 -31.33 -16.83
C ILE A 162 12.10 -31.55 -18.29
N SER A 163 13.38 -31.89 -18.49
CA SER A 163 13.90 -32.45 -19.73
C SER A 163 14.92 -33.53 -19.39
N ILE A 164 14.42 -34.74 -19.06
CA ILE A 164 15.08 -36.04 -19.26
C ILE A 164 14.00 -37.04 -19.66
#